data_AF-A0A3M5BYV7-F1
#
_entry.id   AF-A0A3M5BYV7-F1
#
_cell.length_a   1.000
_cell.length_b   1.000
_cell.length_c   1.000
_cell.angle_alpha   90.00
_cell.angle_beta   90.00
_cell.angle_gamma   90.00
#
_symmetry.space_group_name_H-M   'P 1'
#
loop_
_entity.id
_entity.type
_entity.pdbx_description
1 polymer ?
#
loop_
_entity_poly.entity_id
_entity_poly.type
_entity_poly.pdbx_seq_one_letter_code
_entity_poly.pdbx_strand_id
1 'polypeptide(L)'
;MTMTEFKTPTAAQLATLASLSDADLMAPLTFDGAAPAPAPAPVPVERSGGVPEVPALDALLAQARKVQDISAAADLPARTARVTGVSAGETVSPIMRTTGGRLSEALRSAAGEHIKSADDLEYALRVFAAHALNSLLLNRRRDLAARERLAAETIHTDWQDRLRVAAVGELAAIDAAEHLSSEEFQFLLELIDTNRAGMAQNLAGAAVNVPALVQGRTQDWRVIADEWAGVCQSRGTVTFEGPGTATAGCSYSVEVQPGLGWVLSKYVGQAWVPVEACAIGQDRAIAERRRIARDCAHAARPVPVIGAGFADKLRGLV
;
A
#
# COMPACT_ATOMS: atom_id res chain seq x y z
N MET A 1 -55.60 16.25 -19.98
CA MET A 1 -55.68 15.78 -21.36
C MET A 1 -56.54 16.77 -22.13
N THR A 2 -55.92 17.66 -22.89
CA THR A 2 -56.56 18.46 -23.96
C THR A 2 -55.47 18.69 -24.99
N MET A 3 -55.51 17.90 -26.06
CA MET A 3 -54.69 18.11 -27.25
C MET A 3 -55.16 19.39 -27.93
N THR A 4 -54.28 20.37 -28.07
CA THR A 4 -54.51 21.50 -28.97
C THR A 4 -54.40 21.02 -30.41
N GLU A 5 -55.52 21.09 -31.13
CA GLU A 5 -55.60 20.90 -32.57
C GLU A 5 -54.61 21.82 -33.30
N PHE A 6 -53.78 21.23 -34.17
CA PHE A 6 -53.01 22.00 -35.13
C PHE A 6 -53.94 22.44 -36.27
N LYS A 7 -54.22 23.74 -36.35
CA LYS A 7 -54.91 24.34 -37.50
C LYS A 7 -54.08 24.13 -38.77
N THR A 8 -54.71 23.54 -39.78
CA THR A 8 -54.12 23.39 -41.11
C THR A 8 -53.86 24.77 -41.72
N PRO A 9 -52.63 25.06 -42.19
CA PRO A 9 -52.28 26.37 -42.73
C PRO A 9 -53.08 26.66 -44.00
N THR A 10 -53.49 27.91 -44.15
CA THR A 10 -54.28 28.38 -45.31
C THR A 10 -53.39 28.54 -46.55
N ALA A 11 -53.97 28.44 -47.75
CA ALA A 11 -53.23 28.50 -49.02
C ALA A 11 -52.39 29.79 -49.20
N ALA A 12 -52.81 30.91 -48.59
CA ALA A 12 -52.03 32.14 -48.57
C ALA A 12 -50.76 32.05 -47.70
N GLN A 13 -50.83 31.32 -46.58
CA GLN A 13 -49.68 31.09 -45.70
C GLN A 13 -48.65 30.15 -46.35
N LEU A 14 -49.12 29.15 -47.11
CA LEU A 14 -48.23 28.26 -47.87
C LEU A 14 -47.59 28.96 -49.07
N ALA A 15 -48.30 29.87 -49.74
CA ALA A 15 -47.73 30.68 -50.82
C ALA A 15 -46.66 31.67 -50.33
N THR A 16 -46.83 32.19 -49.11
CA THR A 16 -45.86 33.11 -48.48
C THR A 16 -44.57 32.36 -48.07
N LEU A 17 -44.70 31.12 -47.60
CA LEU A 17 -43.54 30.25 -47.30
C LEU A 17 -42.80 29.79 -48.57
N ALA A 18 -43.52 29.58 -49.68
CA ALA A 18 -42.93 29.19 -50.96
C ALA A 18 -42.15 30.33 -51.65
N SER A 19 -42.35 31.58 -51.25
CA SER A 19 -41.66 32.75 -51.79
C SER A 19 -40.46 33.23 -50.96
N LEU A 20 -40.15 32.56 -49.84
CA LEU A 20 -38.99 32.91 -49.01
C LEU A 20 -37.72 32.32 -49.59
N SER A 21 -36.67 33.13 -49.66
CA SER A 21 -35.33 32.64 -50.01
C SER A 21 -34.63 32.06 -48.79
N ASP A 22 -33.62 31.20 -48.98
CA ASP A 22 -32.82 30.65 -47.87
C ASP A 22 -32.16 31.75 -47.00
N ALA A 23 -31.96 32.94 -47.56
CA ALA A 23 -31.46 34.10 -46.82
C ALA A 23 -32.49 34.66 -45.82
N ASP A 24 -33.78 34.57 -46.13
CA ASP A 24 -34.86 35.08 -45.28
C ASP A 24 -35.16 34.15 -44.10
N LEU A 25 -34.93 32.84 -44.26
CA LEU A 25 -35.08 31.83 -43.19
C LEU A 25 -33.95 31.88 -42.15
N MET A 26 -32.81 32.48 -42.50
CA MET A 26 -31.63 32.63 -41.64
C MET A 26 -31.51 34.02 -41.03
N ALA A 27 -32.43 34.95 -41.35
CA ALA A 27 -32.48 36.25 -40.73
C ALA A 27 -32.92 36.13 -39.25
N PRO A 28 -32.21 36.76 -38.30
CA PRO A 28 -32.59 36.72 -36.90
C PRO A 28 -33.93 37.43 -36.69
N LEU A 29 -34.83 36.77 -35.94
CA LEU A 29 -36.13 37.33 -35.56
C LEU A 29 -35.95 38.52 -34.62
N THR A 30 -35.99 39.74 -35.14
CA THR A 30 -36.01 40.96 -34.33
C THR A 30 -37.43 41.28 -33.91
N PHE A 31 -37.73 41.15 -32.62
CA PHE A 31 -38.87 41.81 -32.00
C PHE A 31 -38.46 43.23 -31.59
N ASP A 32 -39.33 44.20 -31.84
CA ASP A 32 -39.10 45.64 -31.71
C ASP A 32 -38.42 46.10 -30.41
N GLY A 33 -37.50 47.06 -30.55
CA GLY A 33 -37.54 48.25 -29.69
C GLY A 33 -36.48 48.47 -28.61
N ALA A 34 -35.41 47.68 -28.53
CA ALA A 34 -34.26 48.05 -27.69
C ALA A 34 -32.95 47.63 -28.36
N ALA A 35 -32.07 48.59 -28.64
CA ALA A 35 -30.71 48.30 -29.09
C ALA A 35 -30.01 47.44 -28.02
N PRO A 36 -29.48 46.25 -28.35
CA PRO A 36 -28.70 45.47 -27.42
C PRO A 36 -27.40 46.23 -27.12
N ALA A 37 -27.06 46.37 -25.84
CA ALA A 37 -25.72 46.75 -25.44
C ALA A 37 -24.71 45.79 -26.12
N PRO A 38 -23.57 46.27 -26.64
CA PRO A 38 -22.62 45.40 -27.30
C PRO A 38 -22.18 44.31 -26.33
N ALA A 39 -22.48 43.06 -26.68
CA ALA A 39 -21.96 41.90 -25.96
C ALA A 39 -20.42 41.96 -25.98
N PRO A 40 -19.74 41.68 -24.86
CA PRO A 40 -18.29 41.58 -24.85
C PRO A 40 -17.86 40.57 -25.92
N ALA A 41 -16.91 40.97 -26.76
CA ALA A 41 -16.46 40.13 -27.87
C ALA A 41 -16.03 38.74 -27.36
N PRO A 42 -16.43 37.64 -28.04
CA PRO A 42 -15.94 36.31 -27.70
C PRO A 42 -14.41 36.30 -27.83
N VAL A 43 -13.75 35.84 -26.76
CA VAL A 43 -12.29 35.77 -26.69
C VAL A 43 -11.79 34.83 -27.79
N PRO A 44 -10.85 35.26 -28.66
CA PRO A 44 -10.19 34.34 -29.56
C PRO A 44 -9.44 33.31 -28.72
N VAL A 45 -9.80 32.03 -28.89
CA VAL A 45 -8.95 30.93 -28.48
C VAL A 45 -7.75 31.00 -29.41
N GLU A 46 -6.65 31.61 -28.96
CA GLU A 46 -5.39 31.48 -29.66
C GLU A 46 -5.03 30.00 -29.70
N ARG A 47 -5.20 29.39 -30.88
CA ARG A 47 -4.38 28.26 -31.32
C ARG A 47 -3.01 28.80 -31.73
N SER A 48 -2.31 29.44 -30.79
CA SER A 48 -0.92 29.85 -30.97
C SER A 48 -0.03 28.74 -30.41
N GLY A 49 0.86 28.19 -31.24
CA GLY A 49 1.78 27.10 -30.91
C GLY A 49 2.88 27.44 -29.90
N GLY A 50 2.68 28.43 -29.03
CA GLY A 50 3.54 28.72 -27.89
C GLY A 50 2.89 28.18 -26.63
N VAL A 51 3.58 27.28 -25.92
CA VAL A 51 3.10 26.79 -24.62
C VAL A 51 3.17 27.95 -23.63
N PRO A 52 2.05 28.44 -23.04
CA PRO A 52 2.12 29.53 -22.10
C PRO A 52 2.91 29.09 -20.86
N GLU A 53 4.01 29.78 -20.60
CA GLU A 53 4.81 29.64 -19.39
C GLU A 53 3.98 30.07 -18.19
N VAL A 54 4.04 29.31 -17.10
CA VAL A 54 3.28 29.64 -15.89
C VAL A 54 3.93 30.87 -15.23
N PRO A 55 3.23 32.00 -15.08
CA PRO A 55 3.83 33.20 -14.50
C PRO A 55 4.23 32.98 -13.05
N ALA A 56 5.31 33.64 -12.62
CA ALA A 56 5.74 33.61 -11.22
C ALA A 56 4.64 34.15 -10.28
N LEU A 57 4.51 33.52 -9.10
CA LEU A 57 3.45 33.83 -8.13
C LEU A 57 3.46 35.31 -7.71
N ASP A 58 4.65 35.85 -7.43
CA ASP A 58 4.81 37.25 -7.00
C ASP A 58 4.34 38.24 -8.08
N ALA A 59 4.55 37.91 -9.35
CA ALA A 59 4.08 38.73 -10.47
C ALA A 59 2.54 38.72 -10.57
N LEU A 60 1.90 37.57 -10.31
CA LEU A 60 0.45 37.44 -10.30
C LEU A 60 -0.19 38.21 -9.13
N LEU A 61 0.41 38.16 -7.94
CA LEU A 61 -0.07 38.91 -6.78
C LEU A 61 0.10 40.43 -6.98
N ALA A 62 1.21 40.87 -7.56
CA ALA A 62 1.42 42.27 -7.91
C ALA A 62 0.40 42.77 -8.94
N GLN A 63 0.04 41.93 -9.93
CA GLN A 63 -0.99 42.25 -10.91
C GLN A 63 -2.40 42.30 -10.29
N ALA A 64 -2.72 41.38 -9.36
CA ALA A 64 -4.01 41.37 -8.67
C ALA A 64 -4.24 42.67 -7.87
N ARG A 65 -3.22 43.17 -7.17
CA ARG A 65 -3.29 44.46 -6.46
C ARG A 65 -3.55 45.62 -7.40
N LYS A 66 -2.83 45.68 -8.53
CA LYS A 66 -3.07 46.69 -9.57
C LYS A 66 -4.49 46.65 -10.13
N VAL A 67 -5.07 45.45 -10.29
CA VAL A 67 -6.46 45.29 -10.76
C VAL A 67 -7.47 45.81 -9.74
N GLN A 68 -7.19 45.64 -8.45
CA GLN A 68 -8.06 46.10 -7.37
C GLN A 68 -8.10 47.63 -7.26
N ASP A 69 -7.03 48.31 -7.65
CA ASP A 69 -6.91 49.78 -7.62
C ASP A 69 -7.57 50.48 -8.84
N ILE A 70 -8.06 49.72 -9.83
CA ILE A 70 -8.67 50.26 -11.04
C ILE A 70 -10.13 50.69 -10.80
N SER A 71 -10.43 51.97 -11.06
CA SER A 71 -11.77 52.55 -10.86
C SER A 71 -12.64 52.60 -12.12
N ALA A 72 -12.08 52.37 -13.31
CA ALA A 72 -12.81 52.40 -14.58
C ALA A 72 -12.61 51.12 -15.38
N ALA A 73 -13.70 50.58 -15.93
CA ALA A 73 -13.68 49.32 -16.68
C ALA A 73 -12.76 49.36 -17.91
N ALA A 74 -12.55 50.54 -18.51
CA ALA A 74 -11.68 50.73 -19.67
C ALA A 74 -10.19 50.54 -19.33
N ASP A 75 -9.81 50.67 -18.06
CA ASP A 75 -8.41 50.57 -17.61
C ASP A 75 -8.04 49.14 -17.20
N LEU A 76 -9.00 48.20 -17.20
CA LEU A 76 -8.75 46.80 -16.86
C LEU A 76 -7.86 46.12 -17.91
N PRO A 77 -6.80 45.39 -17.49
CA PRO A 77 -5.95 44.67 -18.43
C PRO A 77 -6.71 43.55 -19.14
N ALA A 78 -6.27 43.23 -20.36
CA ALA A 78 -6.78 42.08 -21.09
C ALA A 78 -6.61 40.80 -20.26
N ARG A 79 -7.61 39.89 -20.34
CA ARG A 79 -7.56 38.60 -19.65
C ARG A 79 -6.36 37.79 -20.12
N THR A 80 -5.60 37.23 -19.17
CA THR A 80 -4.43 36.39 -19.46
C THR A 80 -4.80 35.06 -20.12
N ALA A 81 -3.84 34.49 -20.86
CA ALA A 81 -3.99 33.21 -21.53
C ALA A 81 -4.27 32.07 -20.52
N ARG A 82 -5.11 31.11 -20.95
CA ARG A 82 -5.52 29.98 -20.12
C ARG A 82 -4.39 28.95 -20.04
N VAL A 83 -4.00 28.55 -18.84
CA VAL A 83 -3.12 27.38 -18.64
C VAL A 83 -3.98 26.13 -18.78
N THR A 84 -3.76 25.32 -19.82
CA THR A 84 -4.59 24.11 -20.10
C THR A 84 -3.92 22.81 -19.67
N GLY A 85 -2.67 22.85 -19.19
CA GLY A 85 -1.91 21.69 -18.77
C GLY A 85 -0.51 22.08 -18.30
N VAL A 86 0.32 21.07 -18.02
CA VAL A 86 1.73 21.29 -17.66
C VAL A 86 2.59 21.17 -18.92
N SER A 87 3.51 22.13 -19.11
CA SER A 87 4.40 22.13 -20.27
C SER A 87 5.36 20.93 -20.26
N ALA A 88 5.84 20.54 -21.43
CA ALA A 88 6.83 19.46 -21.54
C ALA A 88 8.19 19.83 -20.91
N GLY A 89 8.50 21.13 -20.80
CA GLY A 89 9.74 21.64 -20.21
C GLY A 89 9.71 21.69 -18.67
N GLU A 90 8.55 21.54 -18.05
CA GLU A 90 8.42 21.55 -16.59
C GLU A 90 8.85 20.22 -15.95
N THR A 91 9.71 20.32 -14.94
CA THR A 91 10.16 19.19 -14.12
C THR A 91 9.11 18.82 -13.06
N VAL A 92 7.99 18.26 -13.52
CA VAL A 92 6.93 17.71 -12.66
C VAL A 92 6.82 16.19 -12.76
N SER A 93 6.11 15.58 -11.81
CA SER A 93 5.83 14.15 -11.86
C SER A 93 5.00 13.77 -13.09
N PRO A 94 5.15 12.54 -13.63
CA PRO A 94 4.36 12.08 -14.77
C PRO A 94 2.84 12.14 -14.52
N ILE A 95 2.41 11.86 -13.29
CA ILE A 95 1.00 11.94 -12.89
C ILE A 95 0.53 13.40 -12.95
N MET A 96 1.29 14.35 -12.42
CA MET A 96 0.93 15.77 -12.51
C MET A 96 0.85 16.25 -13.97
N ARG A 97 1.73 15.74 -14.84
CA ARG A 97 1.71 16.05 -16.27
C ARG A 97 0.44 15.53 -16.95
N THR A 98 -0.03 14.33 -16.61
CA THR A 98 -1.24 13.74 -17.20
C THR A 98 -2.53 14.31 -16.60
N THR A 99 -2.52 14.75 -15.33
CA THR A 99 -3.70 15.30 -14.65
C THR A 99 -3.77 16.82 -14.65
N GLY A 100 -2.72 17.52 -15.09
CA GLY A 100 -2.61 18.98 -14.98
C GLY A 100 -3.76 19.76 -15.60
N GLY A 101 -4.31 19.29 -16.73
CA GLY A 101 -5.48 19.91 -17.35
C GLY A 101 -6.75 19.81 -16.49
N ARG A 102 -6.95 18.68 -15.80
CA ARG A 102 -8.09 18.52 -14.86
C ARG A 102 -7.94 19.39 -13.62
N LEU A 103 -6.72 19.55 -13.13
CA LEU A 103 -6.42 20.44 -12.02
C LEU A 103 -6.71 21.90 -12.41
N SER A 104 -6.28 22.32 -13.59
CA SER A 104 -6.56 23.67 -14.11
C SER A 104 -8.08 23.92 -14.26
N GLU A 105 -8.82 22.93 -14.78
CA GLU A 105 -10.29 22.98 -14.88
C GLU A 105 -10.96 23.17 -13.52
N ALA A 106 -10.56 22.37 -12.52
CA ALA A 106 -11.11 22.42 -11.18
C ALA A 106 -10.81 23.77 -10.48
N LEU A 107 -9.58 24.25 -10.59
CA LEU A 107 -9.18 25.55 -10.01
C LEU A 107 -9.94 26.71 -10.66
N ARG A 108 -10.20 26.65 -11.97
CA ARG A 108 -10.99 27.67 -12.65
C ARG A 108 -12.43 27.69 -12.19
N SER A 109 -13.05 26.52 -12.05
CA SER A 109 -14.41 26.40 -11.53
C SER A 109 -14.50 27.00 -10.13
N ALA A 110 -13.53 26.68 -9.26
CA ALA A 110 -13.47 27.21 -7.91
C ALA A 110 -13.19 28.72 -7.84
N ALA A 111 -12.35 29.27 -8.73
CA ALA A 111 -12.00 30.68 -8.71
C ALA A 111 -13.08 31.59 -9.31
N GLY A 112 -13.85 31.10 -10.29
CA GLY A 112 -14.71 31.91 -11.17
C GLY A 112 -15.81 32.72 -10.48
N GLU A 113 -16.33 32.26 -9.34
CA GLU A 113 -17.41 32.96 -8.61
C GLU A 113 -16.98 33.53 -7.25
N HIS A 114 -15.79 33.16 -6.75
CA HIS A 114 -15.45 33.30 -5.34
C HIS A 114 -14.26 34.23 -5.04
N ILE A 115 -13.45 34.59 -6.04
CA ILE A 115 -12.31 35.50 -5.86
C ILE A 115 -12.72 36.91 -6.25
N LYS A 116 -12.80 37.83 -5.27
CA LYS A 116 -13.25 39.22 -5.49
C LYS A 116 -12.18 40.26 -5.15
N SER A 117 -11.16 39.88 -4.37
CA SER A 117 -10.08 40.75 -3.91
C SER A 117 -8.71 40.07 -4.02
N ALA A 118 -7.62 40.84 -3.89
CA ALA A 118 -6.27 40.28 -3.80
C ALA A 118 -6.10 39.39 -2.55
N ASP A 119 -6.80 39.71 -1.46
CA ASP A 119 -6.78 38.93 -0.21
C ASP A 119 -7.44 37.55 -0.39
N ASP A 120 -8.55 37.47 -1.16
CA ASP A 120 -9.21 36.21 -1.50
C ASP A 120 -8.27 35.30 -2.31
N LEU A 121 -7.54 35.90 -3.27
CA LEU A 121 -6.56 35.19 -4.08
C LEU A 121 -5.41 34.66 -3.22
N GLU A 122 -4.85 35.50 -2.34
CA GLU A 122 -3.78 35.11 -1.44
C GLU A 122 -4.22 34.02 -0.44
N TYR A 123 -5.46 34.10 0.06
CA TYR A 123 -6.04 33.04 0.90
C TYR A 123 -6.20 31.72 0.13
N ALA A 124 -6.76 31.74 -1.08
CA ALA A 124 -6.92 30.56 -1.90
C ALA A 124 -5.59 29.88 -2.23
N LEU A 125 -4.55 30.66 -2.54
CA LEU A 125 -3.19 30.17 -2.79
C LEU A 125 -2.58 29.51 -1.56
N ARG A 126 -2.75 30.10 -0.37
CA ARG A 126 -2.28 29.51 0.90
C ARG A 126 -2.98 28.18 1.20
N VAL A 127 -4.30 28.12 1.00
CA VAL A 127 -5.07 26.88 1.18
C VAL A 127 -4.62 25.81 0.20
N PHE A 128 -4.46 26.15 -1.08
CA PHE A 128 -3.95 25.23 -2.09
C PHE A 128 -2.54 24.72 -1.75
N ALA A 129 -1.62 25.61 -1.37
CA ALA A 129 -0.26 25.26 -0.98
C ALA A 129 -0.23 24.34 0.25
N ALA A 130 -1.09 24.59 1.24
CA ALA A 130 -1.21 23.73 2.43
C ALA A 130 -1.68 22.31 2.08
N HIS A 131 -2.69 22.18 1.22
CA HIS A 131 -3.15 20.86 0.75
C HIS A 131 -2.10 20.13 -0.11
N ALA A 132 -1.40 20.86 -0.97
CA ALA A 132 -0.31 20.32 -1.78
C ALA A 132 0.85 19.82 -0.90
N LEU A 133 1.26 20.60 0.11
CA LEU A 133 2.31 20.21 1.06
C LEU A 133 1.91 18.97 1.88
N ASN A 134 0.68 18.92 2.38
CA ASN A 134 0.18 17.75 3.10
C ASN A 134 0.18 16.49 2.23
N SER A 135 -0.18 16.63 0.95
CA SER A 135 -0.14 15.53 -0.02
C SER A 135 1.30 15.06 -0.28
N LEU A 136 2.25 15.99 -0.40
CA LEU A 136 3.67 15.68 -0.55
C LEU A 136 4.23 14.96 0.70
N LEU A 137 3.91 15.46 1.90
CA LEU A 137 4.32 14.85 3.16
C LEU A 137 3.80 13.42 3.29
N LEU A 138 2.52 13.20 2.94
CA LEU A 138 1.92 11.87 2.96
C LEU A 138 2.61 10.90 2.00
N ASN A 139 2.86 11.34 0.76
CA ASN A 139 3.56 10.53 -0.23
C ASN A 139 4.99 10.21 0.24
N ARG A 140 5.71 11.21 0.76
CA ARG A 140 7.06 11.03 1.29
C ARG A 140 7.09 10.06 2.47
N ARG A 141 6.10 10.15 3.37
CA ARG A 141 5.96 9.25 4.51
C ARG A 141 5.73 7.81 4.06
N ARG A 142 4.89 7.60 3.04
CA ARG A 142 4.65 6.26 2.45
C ARG A 142 5.93 5.69 1.84
N ASP A 143 6.66 6.49 1.07
CA ASP A 143 7.90 6.06 0.43
C ASP A 143 8.97 5.68 1.46
N LEU A 144 9.14 6.51 2.50
CA LEU A 144 10.09 6.23 3.57
C LEU A 144 9.71 4.98 4.36
N ALA A 145 8.43 4.83 4.74
CA ALA A 145 7.95 3.65 5.44
C ALA A 145 8.14 2.36 4.61
N ALA A 146 7.94 2.43 3.29
CA ALA A 146 8.21 1.30 2.40
C ALA A 146 9.69 0.92 2.37
N ARG A 147 10.60 1.90 2.35
CA ARG A 147 12.05 1.66 2.39
C ARG A 147 12.50 1.08 3.73
N GLU A 148 12.01 1.63 4.84
CA GLU A 148 12.27 1.11 6.19
C GLU A 148 11.80 -0.33 6.32
N ARG A 149 10.62 -0.65 5.78
CA ARG A 149 10.10 -2.02 5.73
C ARG A 149 11.00 -2.95 4.92
N LEU A 150 11.42 -2.57 3.71
CA LEU A 150 12.31 -3.39 2.87
C LEU A 150 13.68 -3.63 3.53
N ALA A 151 14.22 -2.60 4.20
CA ALA A 151 15.45 -2.72 4.97
C ALA A 151 15.28 -3.70 6.14
N ALA A 152 14.16 -3.61 6.87
CA ALA A 152 13.84 -4.56 7.93
C ALA A 152 13.65 -6.00 7.39
N GLU A 153 13.00 -6.18 6.25
CA GLU A 153 12.82 -7.50 5.61
C GLU A 153 14.16 -8.16 5.25
N THR A 154 15.14 -7.39 4.78
CA THR A 154 16.48 -7.91 4.46
C THR A 154 17.23 -8.38 5.71
N ILE A 155 17.13 -7.63 6.81
CA ILE A 155 17.69 -8.03 8.11
C ILE A 155 17.02 -9.32 8.59
N HIS A 156 15.70 -9.43 8.44
CA HIS A 156 14.96 -10.63 8.83
C HIS A 156 15.41 -11.87 8.05
N THR A 157 15.76 -11.78 6.76
CA THR A 157 16.17 -12.95 5.96
C THR A 157 17.39 -13.68 6.56
N ASP A 158 18.43 -12.94 6.97
CA ASP A 158 19.64 -13.55 7.56
C ASP A 158 19.31 -14.28 8.87
N TRP A 159 18.52 -13.65 9.74
CA TRP A 159 18.06 -14.27 10.99
C TRP A 159 17.19 -15.50 10.74
N GLN A 160 16.25 -15.41 9.79
CA GLN A 160 15.35 -16.50 9.43
C GLN A 160 16.13 -17.70 8.88
N ASP A 161 17.13 -17.49 8.04
CA ASP A 161 17.92 -18.58 7.46
C ASP A 161 18.81 -19.24 8.51
N ARG A 162 19.51 -18.46 9.35
CA ARG A 162 20.31 -18.99 10.48
C ARG A 162 19.45 -19.79 11.46
N LEU A 163 18.30 -19.23 11.85
CA LEU A 163 17.38 -19.90 12.78
C LEU A 163 16.80 -21.18 12.15
N ARG A 164 16.41 -21.13 10.87
CA ARG A 164 15.89 -22.30 10.15
C ARG A 164 16.92 -23.43 10.14
N VAL A 165 18.18 -23.14 9.81
CA VAL A 165 19.24 -24.16 9.78
C VAL A 165 19.43 -24.80 11.15
N ALA A 166 19.54 -23.99 12.21
CA ALA A 166 19.70 -24.48 13.57
C ALA A 166 18.50 -25.32 14.04
N ALA A 167 17.27 -24.84 13.80
CA ALA A 167 16.06 -25.52 14.25
C ALA A 167 15.79 -26.83 13.48
N VAL A 168 16.07 -26.86 12.18
CA VAL A 168 15.99 -28.10 11.37
C VAL A 168 17.06 -29.10 11.81
N GLY A 169 18.24 -28.64 12.23
CA GLY A 169 19.26 -29.51 12.82
C GLY A 169 18.84 -30.12 14.16
N GLU A 170 18.21 -29.34 15.05
CA GLU A 170 17.65 -29.89 16.30
C GLU A 170 16.53 -30.89 16.03
N LEU A 171 15.63 -30.62 15.07
CA LEU A 171 14.62 -31.59 14.66
C LEU A 171 15.25 -32.90 14.17
N ALA A 172 16.23 -32.82 13.28
CA ALA A 172 16.93 -33.99 12.79
C ALA A 172 17.60 -34.80 13.92
N ALA A 173 18.04 -34.14 15.01
CA ALA A 173 18.58 -34.81 16.20
C ALA A 173 17.49 -35.51 17.01
N ILE A 174 16.33 -34.88 17.18
CA ILE A 174 15.17 -35.49 17.83
C ILE A 174 14.73 -36.73 17.04
N ASP A 175 14.58 -36.61 15.72
CA ASP A 175 14.14 -37.71 14.86
C ASP A 175 15.16 -38.86 14.84
N ALA A 176 16.47 -38.55 14.82
CA ALA A 176 17.52 -39.55 14.89
C ALA A 176 17.47 -40.36 16.19
N ALA A 177 17.16 -39.70 17.31
CA ALA A 177 17.04 -40.35 18.62
C ALA A 177 15.81 -41.28 18.72
N GLU A 178 14.82 -41.16 17.82
CA GLU A 178 13.72 -42.13 17.72
C GLU A 178 14.14 -43.43 17.03
N HIS A 179 15.24 -43.40 16.26
CA HIS A 179 15.70 -44.53 15.44
C HIS A 179 17.00 -45.16 15.92
N LEU A 180 17.81 -44.43 16.68
CA LEU A 180 19.11 -44.86 17.18
C LEU A 180 19.10 -44.94 18.70
N SER A 181 19.84 -45.90 19.25
CA SER A 181 20.17 -45.88 20.68
C SER A 181 21.05 -44.67 21.01
N SER A 182 21.08 -44.27 22.29
CA SER A 182 21.93 -43.16 22.76
C SER A 182 23.40 -43.34 22.39
N GLU A 183 23.89 -44.56 22.40
CA GLU A 183 25.29 -44.91 22.08
C GLU A 183 25.56 -44.78 20.57
N GLU A 184 24.66 -45.29 19.72
CA GLU A 184 24.74 -45.14 18.27
C GLU A 184 24.65 -43.68 17.84
N PHE A 185 23.76 -42.91 18.48
CA PHE A 185 23.64 -41.48 18.21
C PHE A 185 24.90 -40.71 18.61
N GLN A 186 25.49 -41.00 19.77
CA GLN A 186 26.77 -40.38 20.16
C GLN A 186 27.90 -40.72 19.19
N PHE A 187 28.02 -41.99 18.79
CA PHE A 187 29.00 -42.40 17.78
C PHE A 187 28.80 -41.68 16.44
N LEU A 188 27.55 -41.48 16.03
CA LEU A 188 27.22 -40.71 14.83
C LEU A 188 27.65 -39.24 14.95
N LEU A 189 27.44 -38.61 16.11
CA LEU A 189 27.91 -37.25 16.37
C LEU A 189 29.44 -37.15 16.34
N GLU A 190 30.17 -38.13 16.87
CA GLU A 190 31.64 -38.19 16.78
C GLU A 190 32.15 -38.27 15.33
N LEU A 191 31.45 -39.04 14.48
CA LEU A 191 31.77 -39.11 13.05
C LEU A 191 31.50 -37.77 12.34
N ILE A 192 30.45 -37.07 12.71
CA ILE A 192 30.16 -35.72 12.20
C ILE A 192 31.28 -34.76 12.63
N ASP A 193 31.67 -34.78 13.90
CA ASP A 193 32.69 -33.89 14.48
C ASP A 193 34.08 -34.16 13.88
N THR A 194 34.34 -35.38 13.39
CA THR A 194 35.57 -35.76 12.67
C THR A 194 35.48 -35.55 11.14
N ASN A 195 34.48 -34.80 10.67
CA ASN A 195 34.24 -34.48 9.26
C ASN A 195 34.01 -35.70 8.36
N ARG A 196 33.39 -36.76 8.90
CA ARG A 196 33.05 -38.01 8.19
C ARG A 196 31.55 -38.15 7.94
N ALA A 197 30.89 -37.04 7.58
CA ALA A 197 29.43 -36.98 7.39
C ALA A 197 28.88 -38.01 6.38
N GLY A 198 29.62 -38.29 5.29
CA GLY A 198 29.22 -39.31 4.31
C GLY A 198 29.21 -40.74 4.89
N MET A 199 30.18 -41.05 5.76
CA MET A 199 30.20 -42.33 6.49
C MET A 199 29.09 -42.39 7.53
N ALA A 200 28.87 -41.30 8.27
CA ALA A 200 27.78 -41.18 9.22
C ALA A 200 26.41 -41.43 8.54
N GLN A 201 26.15 -40.84 7.37
CA GLN A 201 24.91 -41.07 6.62
C GLN A 201 24.74 -42.54 6.19
N ASN A 202 25.81 -43.18 5.74
CA ASN A 202 25.76 -44.60 5.34
C ASN A 202 25.46 -45.53 6.53
N LEU A 203 25.94 -45.19 7.73
CA LEU A 203 25.70 -45.98 8.94
C LEU A 203 24.31 -45.72 9.54
N ALA A 204 23.83 -44.48 9.52
CA ALA A 204 22.54 -44.09 10.08
C ALA A 204 21.34 -44.57 9.25
N GLY A 205 21.56 -44.83 7.95
CA GLY A 205 20.52 -45.15 7.00
C GLY A 205 19.68 -43.94 6.57
N ALA A 206 18.71 -44.16 5.68
CA ALA A 206 17.92 -43.09 5.06
C ALA A 206 16.91 -42.40 6.00
N ALA A 207 16.66 -42.98 7.18
CA ALA A 207 15.73 -42.42 8.17
C ALA A 207 16.34 -41.23 8.94
N VAL A 208 17.66 -41.10 8.97
CA VAL A 208 18.37 -40.03 9.67
C VAL A 208 18.89 -38.99 8.68
N ASN A 209 18.54 -37.73 8.90
CA ASN A 209 18.99 -36.62 8.08
C ASN A 209 20.34 -36.07 8.59
N VAL A 210 21.43 -36.77 8.26
CA VAL A 210 22.79 -36.36 8.65
C VAL A 210 23.20 -34.99 8.08
N PRO A 211 22.84 -34.60 6.83
CA PRO A 211 23.12 -33.26 6.34
C PRO A 211 22.54 -32.15 7.22
N ALA A 212 21.28 -32.30 7.67
CA ALA A 212 20.66 -31.33 8.59
C ALA A 212 21.36 -31.31 9.95
N LEU A 213 21.70 -32.48 10.50
CA LEU A 213 22.48 -32.60 11.73
C LEU A 213 23.80 -31.83 11.66
N VAL A 214 24.54 -31.99 10.57
CA VAL A 214 25.83 -31.32 10.34
C VAL A 214 25.65 -29.81 10.28
N GLN A 215 24.64 -29.31 9.55
CA GLN A 215 24.43 -27.89 9.36
C GLN A 215 23.98 -27.16 10.64
N GLY A 216 23.12 -27.80 11.44
CA GLY A 216 22.70 -27.26 12.74
C GLY A 216 23.66 -27.58 13.89
N ARG A 217 24.65 -28.46 13.68
CA ARG A 217 25.65 -28.83 14.70
C ARG A 217 26.31 -27.55 15.23
N THR A 218 26.29 -27.37 16.56
CA THR A 218 26.82 -26.21 17.31
C THR A 218 25.95 -24.95 17.34
N GLN A 219 24.79 -24.95 16.69
CA GLN A 219 23.88 -23.80 16.71
C GLN A 219 22.71 -24.06 17.64
N ASP A 220 22.44 -23.12 18.56
CA ASP A 220 21.20 -23.13 19.35
C ASP A 220 20.22 -22.12 18.75
N TRP A 221 19.14 -22.62 18.15
CA TRP A 221 18.13 -21.75 17.53
C TRP A 221 17.46 -20.84 18.56
N ARG A 222 17.42 -21.20 19.86
CA ARG A 222 16.85 -20.37 20.92
C ARG A 222 17.69 -19.13 21.16
N VAL A 223 19.01 -19.29 21.19
CA VAL A 223 19.96 -18.16 21.29
C VAL A 223 19.83 -17.25 20.07
N ILE A 224 19.73 -17.82 18.87
CA ILE A 224 19.51 -17.04 17.63
C ILE A 224 18.17 -16.29 17.68
N ALA A 225 17.12 -16.93 18.19
CA ALA A 225 15.80 -16.31 18.33
C ALA A 225 15.80 -15.18 19.39
N ASP A 226 16.54 -15.33 20.49
CA ASP A 226 16.72 -14.29 21.50
C ASP A 226 17.50 -13.08 20.95
N GLU A 227 18.60 -13.34 20.24
CA GLU A 227 19.37 -12.29 19.56
C GLU A 227 18.49 -11.55 18.54
N TRP A 228 17.76 -12.31 17.71
CA TRP A 228 16.83 -11.75 16.73
C TRP A 228 15.75 -10.90 17.40
N ALA A 229 15.16 -11.37 18.50
CA ALA A 229 14.17 -10.62 19.28
C ALA A 229 14.73 -9.34 19.91
N GLY A 230 16.02 -9.34 20.27
CA GLY A 230 16.71 -8.19 20.84
C GLY A 230 17.03 -7.09 19.83
N VAL A 231 17.26 -7.44 18.55
CA VAL A 231 17.66 -6.47 17.52
C VAL A 231 16.54 -6.11 16.53
N CYS A 232 15.49 -6.92 16.42
CA CYS A 232 14.44 -6.68 15.44
C CYS A 232 13.58 -5.47 15.82
N GLN A 233 13.20 -4.68 14.82
CA GLN A 233 12.32 -3.51 14.98
C GLN A 233 10.88 -3.80 14.57
N SER A 234 10.64 -4.96 13.96
CA SER A 234 9.32 -5.41 13.52
C SER A 234 9.15 -6.91 13.77
N ARG A 235 7.89 -7.34 13.84
CA ARG A 235 7.53 -8.77 13.99
C ARG A 235 8.11 -9.58 12.82
N GLY A 236 8.73 -10.70 13.13
CA GLY A 236 9.28 -11.65 12.18
C GLY A 236 8.75 -13.06 12.45
N THR A 237 8.68 -13.88 11.40
CA THR A 237 8.29 -15.28 11.51
C THR A 237 9.16 -16.12 10.59
N VAL A 238 9.58 -17.29 11.08
CA VAL A 238 10.25 -18.30 10.27
C VAL A 238 9.49 -19.61 10.40
N THR A 239 9.12 -20.18 9.25
CA THR A 239 8.50 -21.50 9.17
C THR A 239 9.51 -22.51 8.64
N PHE A 240 9.43 -23.73 9.16
CA PHE A 240 10.26 -24.84 8.76
C PHE A 240 9.54 -26.16 9.03
N GLU A 241 10.04 -27.24 8.43
CA GLU A 241 9.41 -28.56 8.47
C GLU A 241 10.39 -29.59 8.99
N GLY A 242 9.89 -30.50 9.83
CA GLY A 242 10.56 -31.77 10.13
C GLY A 242 10.28 -32.80 9.03
N PRO A 243 10.78 -34.04 9.17
CA PRO A 243 10.49 -35.12 8.25
C PRO A 243 8.98 -35.42 8.23
N GLY A 244 8.40 -35.54 7.03
CA GLY A 244 6.98 -35.79 6.83
C GLY A 244 6.26 -34.65 6.10
N THR A 245 4.96 -34.49 6.34
CA THR A 245 4.12 -33.48 5.68
C THR A 245 3.48 -32.54 6.69
N ALA A 246 3.11 -31.33 6.25
CA ALA A 246 2.44 -30.35 7.10
C ALA A 246 1.16 -30.87 7.78
N THR A 247 0.40 -31.73 7.11
CA THR A 247 -0.82 -32.37 7.65
C THR A 247 -0.55 -33.42 8.73
N ALA A 248 0.65 -34.00 8.79
CA ALA A 248 1.08 -34.89 9.88
C ALA A 248 1.55 -34.11 11.12
N GLY A 249 1.46 -32.78 11.09
CA GLY A 249 1.95 -31.91 12.17
C GLY A 249 3.45 -31.72 12.15
N CYS A 250 4.10 -31.86 11.00
CA CYS A 250 5.54 -31.70 10.87
C CYS A 250 5.98 -30.25 10.62
N SER A 251 5.04 -29.29 10.56
CA SER A 251 5.36 -27.87 10.35
C SER A 251 5.49 -27.11 11.66
N TYR A 252 6.55 -26.32 11.75
CA TYR A 252 6.88 -25.48 12.88
C TYR A 252 7.00 -24.02 12.43
N SER A 253 6.74 -23.11 13.36
CA SER A 253 6.85 -21.68 13.16
C SER A 253 7.44 -21.04 14.40
N VAL A 254 8.57 -20.35 14.25
CA VAL A 254 9.09 -19.47 15.30
C VAL A 254 8.70 -18.05 14.95
N GLU A 255 7.98 -17.42 15.86
CA GLU A 255 7.56 -16.04 15.75
C GLU A 255 8.32 -15.18 16.75
N VAL A 256 8.97 -14.14 16.24
CA VAL A 256 9.71 -13.14 17.01
C VAL A 256 8.95 -11.82 16.98
N GLN A 257 8.77 -11.20 18.15
CA GLN A 257 8.13 -9.90 18.27
C GLN A 257 8.99 -8.95 19.12
N PRO A 258 9.33 -7.74 18.61
CA PRO A 258 10.12 -6.76 19.36
C PRO A 258 9.51 -6.47 20.73
N GLY A 259 10.31 -6.59 21.79
CA GLY A 259 9.88 -6.37 23.17
C GLY A 259 8.94 -7.43 23.76
N LEU A 260 8.53 -8.43 22.97
CA LEU A 260 7.63 -9.52 23.38
C LEU A 260 8.23 -10.92 23.17
N GLY A 261 9.52 -10.98 22.81
CA GLY A 261 10.29 -12.21 22.70
C GLY A 261 9.85 -13.13 21.56
N TRP A 262 10.29 -14.38 21.62
CA TRP A 262 9.97 -15.42 20.63
C TRP A 262 9.04 -16.50 21.18
N VAL A 263 8.26 -17.10 20.27
CA VAL A 263 7.35 -18.24 20.52
C VAL A 263 7.51 -19.25 19.37
N LEU A 264 7.81 -20.50 19.72
CA LEU A 264 7.75 -21.65 18.82
C LEU A 264 6.35 -22.25 18.85
N SER A 265 5.76 -22.43 17.68
CA SER A 265 4.46 -23.06 17.47
C SER A 265 4.57 -24.24 16.52
N LYS A 266 3.70 -25.23 16.73
CA LYS A 266 3.56 -26.41 15.86
C LYS A 266 2.20 -26.37 15.18
N TYR A 267 2.14 -26.67 13.89
CA TYR A 267 0.88 -26.74 13.18
C TYR A 267 0.19 -28.08 13.47
N VAL A 268 -0.95 -28.07 14.16
CA VAL A 268 -1.70 -29.28 14.51
C VAL A 268 -3.19 -29.01 14.38
N GLY A 269 -3.93 -29.91 13.72
CA GLY A 269 -5.40 -29.82 13.65
C GLY A 269 -5.91 -28.54 13.00
N GLN A 270 -5.20 -28.03 11.99
CA GLN A 270 -5.47 -26.78 11.28
C GLN A 270 -5.19 -25.49 12.08
N ALA A 271 -4.47 -25.56 13.21
CA ALA A 271 -4.09 -24.41 14.01
C ALA A 271 -2.59 -24.41 14.34
N TRP A 272 -2.00 -23.23 14.48
CA TRP A 272 -0.68 -23.07 15.07
C TRP A 272 -0.82 -23.07 16.58
N VAL A 273 -0.25 -24.07 17.24
CA VAL A 273 -0.32 -24.24 18.69
C VAL A 273 1.05 -23.93 19.27
N PRO A 274 1.20 -22.93 20.15
CA PRO A 274 2.46 -22.66 20.83
C PRO A 274 2.94 -23.91 21.58
N VAL A 275 4.22 -24.24 21.53
CA VAL A 275 4.82 -25.40 22.23
C VAL A 275 5.98 -24.99 23.13
N GLU A 276 6.67 -23.91 22.80
CA GLU A 276 7.79 -23.38 23.57
C GLU A 276 7.86 -21.86 23.37
N ALA A 277 8.35 -21.13 24.38
CA ALA A 277 8.55 -19.68 24.31
C ALA A 277 9.72 -19.28 25.21
N CYS A 278 10.35 -18.15 24.91
CA CYS A 278 11.25 -17.49 25.87
C CYS A 278 10.47 -16.94 27.07
N ALA A 279 11.20 -16.56 28.12
CA ALA A 279 10.61 -16.00 29.34
C ALA A 279 9.69 -14.80 29.07
N ILE A 280 10.09 -13.89 28.17
CA ILE A 280 9.30 -12.68 27.83
C ILE A 280 8.04 -13.07 27.02
N GLY A 281 8.15 -14.07 26.14
CA GLY A 281 7.06 -14.51 25.26
C GLY A 281 6.06 -15.47 25.90
N GLN A 282 6.32 -15.93 27.12
CA GLN A 282 5.57 -17.00 27.78
C GLN A 282 4.10 -16.62 28.02
N ASP A 283 3.82 -15.43 28.55
CA ASP A 283 2.44 -14.97 28.80
C ASP A 283 1.62 -14.89 27.52
N ARG A 284 2.23 -14.43 26.43
CA ARG A 284 1.63 -14.37 25.10
C ARG A 284 1.31 -15.77 24.58
N ALA A 285 2.24 -16.71 24.71
CA ALA A 285 2.04 -18.10 24.29
C ALA A 285 0.93 -18.80 25.08
N ILE A 286 0.84 -18.55 26.40
CA ILE A 286 -0.23 -19.07 27.27
C ILE A 286 -1.58 -18.47 26.89
N ALA A 287 -1.65 -17.15 26.68
CA ALA A 287 -2.87 -16.47 26.28
C ALA A 287 -3.41 -17.03 24.95
N GLU A 288 -2.50 -17.29 24.00
CA GLU A 288 -2.80 -17.89 22.72
C GLU A 288 -3.33 -19.33 22.87
N ARG A 289 -2.68 -20.18 23.68
CA ARG A 289 -3.20 -21.52 23.99
C ARG A 289 -4.59 -21.51 24.58
N ARG A 290 -4.85 -20.60 25.52
CA ARG A 290 -6.19 -20.43 26.12
C ARG A 290 -7.22 -19.98 25.09
N ARG A 291 -6.83 -19.14 24.11
CA ARG A 291 -7.69 -18.77 22.98
C ARG A 291 -8.06 -19.99 22.15
N ILE A 292 -7.07 -20.76 21.72
CA ILE A 292 -7.27 -21.98 20.93
C ILE A 292 -8.20 -22.96 21.66
N ALA A 293 -7.99 -23.17 22.96
CA ALA A 293 -8.84 -24.06 23.75
C ALA A 293 -10.31 -23.58 23.79
N ARG A 294 -10.54 -22.27 23.96
CA ARG A 294 -11.89 -21.68 23.89
C ARG A 294 -12.52 -21.85 22.52
N ASP A 295 -11.77 -21.59 21.45
CA ASP A 295 -12.26 -21.71 20.08
C ASP A 295 -12.61 -23.16 19.73
N CYS A 296 -11.80 -24.12 20.19
CA CYS A 296 -12.10 -25.55 20.08
C CYS A 296 -13.38 -25.92 20.86
N ALA A 297 -13.53 -25.45 22.10
CA ALA A 297 -14.73 -25.69 22.90
C ALA A 297 -15.99 -25.11 22.24
N HIS A 298 -15.93 -23.89 21.72
CA HIS A 298 -17.03 -23.27 20.97
C HIS A 298 -17.39 -24.05 19.70
N ALA A 299 -16.39 -24.62 19.03
CA ALA A 299 -16.59 -25.43 17.83
C ALA A 299 -16.89 -26.93 18.13
N ALA A 300 -17.03 -27.32 19.40
CA ALA A 300 -17.20 -28.72 19.83
C ALA A 300 -16.11 -29.67 19.26
N ARG A 301 -14.87 -29.18 19.15
CA ARG A 301 -13.71 -29.94 18.68
C ARG A 301 -12.73 -30.21 19.83
N PRO A 302 -11.98 -31.33 19.81
CA PRO A 302 -10.93 -31.58 20.79
C PRO A 302 -9.81 -30.52 20.65
N VAL A 303 -9.16 -30.20 21.77
CA VAL A 303 -7.96 -29.36 21.77
C VAL A 303 -6.82 -30.15 21.10
N PRO A 304 -6.04 -29.54 20.19
CA PRO A 304 -4.95 -30.24 19.53
C PRO A 304 -3.92 -30.77 20.54
N VAL A 305 -3.52 -32.03 20.38
CA VAL A 305 -2.48 -32.67 21.20
C VAL A 305 -1.15 -32.60 20.46
N ILE A 306 -0.12 -32.10 21.14
CA ILE A 306 1.24 -32.03 20.60
C ILE A 306 1.91 -33.40 20.77
N GLY A 307 2.14 -34.09 19.65
CA GLY A 307 2.97 -35.31 19.57
C GLY A 307 4.43 -35.00 19.19
N ALA A 308 5.16 -36.03 18.74
CA ALA A 308 6.60 -36.10 18.36
C ALA A 308 7.30 -34.82 17.84
N GLY A 309 8.63 -34.74 17.97
CA GLY A 309 9.42 -33.54 17.66
C GLY A 309 9.66 -32.67 18.90
N PHE A 310 9.63 -31.33 18.76
CA PHE A 310 9.87 -30.44 19.90
C PHE A 310 8.90 -30.72 21.06
N ALA A 311 9.46 -30.84 22.27
CA ALA A 311 8.68 -31.07 23.47
C ALA A 311 7.73 -29.91 23.75
N ASP A 312 6.51 -30.24 24.18
CA ASP A 312 5.53 -29.26 24.63
C ASP A 312 5.87 -28.74 26.03
N LYS A 313 6.73 -27.72 26.10
CA LYS A 313 7.14 -27.07 27.36
C LYS A 313 6.03 -26.22 27.96
N LEU A 314 4.97 -25.91 27.22
CA LEU A 314 3.83 -25.11 27.67
C LEU A 314 2.68 -25.94 28.25
N ARG A 315 2.71 -27.27 28.13
CA ARG A 315 1.64 -28.16 28.60
C ARG A 315 1.33 -28.03 30.09
N GLY A 316 2.34 -27.85 30.93
CA GLY A 316 2.20 -27.75 32.38
C GLY A 316 1.84 -26.35 32.89
N LEU A 317 1.71 -25.36 32.00
CA LEU A 317 1.58 -23.93 32.33
C LEU A 317 0.22 -23.34 31.97
N VAL A 318 -0.65 -24.12 31.31
CA VAL A 318 -1.97 -23.69 30.81
C VAL A 318 -3.09 -24.32 31.61
#